data_AF-A0A7X7HCQ5-F1
#
_entry.id   AF-A0A7X7HCQ5-F1
#
_cell.length_a   1.000
_cell.length_b   1.000
_cell.length_c   1.000
_cell.angle_alpha   90.00
_cell.angle_beta   90.00
_cell.angle_gamma   90.00
#
_symmetry.space_group_name_H-M   'P 1'
#
loop_
_entity.id
_entity.type
_entity.pdbx_description
1 polymer ?
#
loop_
_entity_poly.entity_id
_entity_poly.type
_entity_poly.pdbx_seq_one_letter_code
_entity_poly.pdbx_strand_id
1 'polypeptide(L)'
;MSENSGPVRPLPRAELAATAAETTAENPWPLRLLNAKITEYVNRMSALWVEGQLVQINRRPGAGMAFMTLRDVDADMSISLTILARDLTASQVQLTDGARVVVHAKPVFWPKRGTLQLQAREIRPVGLGDLLARIEQLKKVLAAEGLFAPERRVPLPFLPRTVGLVCGRESKAEHDVVVNARARWP
;
A
#
# COMPACT_ATOMS: atom_id res chain seq x y z
N MET A 1 7.51 -18.85 -74.46
CA MET A 1 6.37 -19.47 -73.77
C MET A 1 6.76 -20.93 -73.61
N SER A 2 7.19 -21.40 -72.44
CA SER A 2 6.37 -21.50 -71.24
C SER A 2 7.20 -21.29 -69.97
N GLU A 3 6.70 -20.44 -69.08
CA GLU A 3 7.22 -20.21 -67.73
C GLU A 3 7.10 -21.47 -66.89
N ASN A 4 8.24 -21.91 -66.35
CA ASN A 4 8.33 -23.00 -65.40
C ASN A 4 8.06 -22.44 -63.98
N SER A 5 6.78 -22.38 -63.59
CA SER A 5 6.38 -22.10 -62.21
C SER A 5 6.70 -23.30 -61.32
N GLY A 6 7.94 -23.33 -60.82
CA GLY A 6 8.33 -24.23 -59.75
C GLY A 6 7.57 -23.92 -58.45
N PRO A 7 7.34 -24.92 -57.57
CA PRO A 7 6.61 -24.70 -56.33
C PRO A 7 7.37 -23.72 -55.44
N VAL A 8 6.70 -22.60 -55.09
CA VAL A 8 7.21 -21.62 -54.13
C VAL A 8 7.41 -22.33 -52.79
N ARG A 9 8.67 -22.63 -52.46
CA ARG A 9 9.06 -23.19 -51.17
C ARG A 9 8.66 -22.17 -50.08
N PRO A 10 7.87 -22.53 -49.06
CA PRO A 10 7.61 -21.61 -47.95
C PRO A 10 8.95 -21.24 -47.32
N LEU A 11 9.23 -19.94 -47.22
CA LEU A 11 10.41 -19.43 -46.54
C LEU A 11 10.48 -20.06 -45.14
N PRO A 12 11.64 -20.56 -44.68
CA PRO A 12 11.78 -21.01 -43.31
C PRO A 12 11.32 -19.88 -42.40
N ARG A 13 10.44 -20.17 -41.44
CA ARG A 13 10.09 -19.20 -40.39
C ARG A 13 11.41 -18.76 -39.78
N ALA A 14 11.82 -17.51 -40.02
CA ALA A 14 13.05 -16.97 -39.45
C ALA A 14 13.08 -17.32 -37.97
N GLU A 15 14.15 -17.97 -37.53
CA GLU A 15 14.33 -18.29 -36.12
C GLU A 15 14.30 -16.98 -35.34
N LEU A 16 13.27 -16.83 -34.51
CA LEU A 16 13.13 -15.67 -33.66
C LEU A 16 14.32 -15.62 -32.72
N ALA A 17 14.86 -14.43 -32.47
CA ALA A 17 15.89 -14.20 -31.47
C ALA A 17 15.53 -14.90 -30.14
N ALA A 18 16.48 -15.55 -29.48
CA ALA A 18 16.19 -16.32 -28.27
C ALA A 18 16.05 -15.41 -27.04
N THR A 19 16.81 -14.31 -27.03
CA THR A 19 16.81 -13.31 -25.96
C THR A 19 16.44 -11.90 -26.46
N ALA A 20 16.01 -11.03 -25.53
CA ALA A 20 15.65 -9.65 -25.87
C ALA A 20 16.87 -8.84 -26.36
N ALA A 21 18.09 -9.24 -25.96
CA ALA A 21 19.32 -8.59 -26.38
C ALA A 21 19.71 -8.95 -27.83
N GLU A 22 19.23 -10.09 -28.34
CA GLU A 22 19.49 -10.58 -29.70
C GLU A 22 18.49 -10.05 -30.73
N THR A 23 17.44 -9.32 -30.30
CA THR A 23 16.47 -8.75 -31.24
C THR A 23 17.12 -7.61 -32.02
N THR A 24 16.93 -7.60 -33.33
CA THR A 24 17.32 -6.48 -34.20
C THR A 24 16.10 -5.94 -34.94
N ALA A 25 16.27 -4.85 -35.70
CA ALA A 25 15.20 -4.32 -36.54
C ALA A 25 14.77 -5.31 -37.63
N GLU A 26 15.71 -6.13 -38.11
CA GLU A 26 15.52 -7.15 -39.14
C GLU A 26 15.00 -8.49 -38.58
N ASN A 27 15.20 -8.74 -37.28
CA ASN A 27 14.65 -9.89 -36.56
C ASN A 27 13.95 -9.47 -35.25
N PRO A 28 12.82 -8.76 -35.33
CA PRO A 28 12.11 -8.31 -34.14
C PRO A 28 11.24 -9.41 -33.54
N TRP A 29 11.04 -9.36 -32.22
CA TRP A 29 10.03 -10.18 -31.59
C TRP A 29 8.62 -9.72 -31.96
N PRO A 30 7.69 -10.65 -32.23
CA PRO A 30 6.28 -10.29 -32.30
C PRO A 30 5.79 -9.88 -30.90
N LEU A 31 4.92 -8.87 -30.82
CA LEU A 31 4.40 -8.35 -29.54
C LEU A 31 3.82 -9.44 -28.61
N ARG A 32 3.22 -10.48 -29.20
CA ARG A 32 2.73 -11.65 -28.46
C ARG A 32 3.83 -12.35 -27.64
N LEU A 33 5.04 -12.44 -28.18
CA LEU A 33 6.18 -13.08 -27.54
C LEU A 33 6.72 -12.19 -26.43
N LEU A 34 6.84 -10.88 -26.68
CA LEU A 34 7.21 -9.90 -25.65
C LEU A 34 6.26 -9.98 -24.45
N ASN A 35 4.95 -9.92 -24.69
CA ASN A 35 3.95 -9.99 -23.63
C ASN A 35 4.05 -11.31 -22.85
N ALA A 36 4.26 -12.44 -23.53
CA ALA A 36 4.45 -13.73 -22.88
C ALA A 36 5.72 -13.74 -21.98
N LYS A 37 6.83 -13.16 -22.46
CA LYS A 37 8.08 -13.02 -21.69
C LYS A 37 7.92 -12.12 -20.47
N ILE A 38 7.20 -11.00 -20.59
CA ILE A 38 6.89 -10.12 -19.45
C ILE A 38 6.06 -10.87 -18.42
N THR A 39 4.99 -11.57 -18.85
CA THR A 39 4.17 -12.39 -17.94
C THR A 39 5.02 -13.44 -17.22
N GLU A 40 5.89 -14.14 -17.95
CA GLU A 40 6.80 -15.13 -17.36
C GLU A 40 7.73 -14.50 -16.32
N TYR A 41 8.35 -13.38 -16.64
CA TYR A 41 9.26 -12.67 -15.74
C TYR A 41 8.55 -12.19 -14.47
N VAL A 42 7.39 -11.54 -14.62
CA VAL A 42 6.59 -11.06 -13.48
C VAL A 42 6.08 -12.22 -12.63
N ASN A 43 5.67 -13.34 -13.24
CA ASN A 43 5.18 -14.51 -12.49
C ASN A 43 6.26 -15.22 -11.67
N ARG A 44 7.54 -15.09 -12.06
CA ARG A 44 8.70 -15.58 -11.31
C ARG A 44 8.95 -14.76 -10.05
N MET A 45 8.43 -13.53 -9.94
CA MET A 45 8.52 -12.76 -8.71
C MET A 45 7.77 -13.45 -7.58
N SER A 46 8.43 -13.55 -6.43
CA SER A 46 7.82 -14.04 -5.19
C SER A 46 6.74 -13.09 -4.70
N ALA A 47 5.84 -13.60 -3.85
CA ALA A 47 4.95 -12.72 -3.10
C ALA A 47 5.80 -11.80 -2.21
N LEU A 48 5.37 -10.55 -2.11
CA LEU A 48 6.10 -9.49 -1.42
C LEU A 48 5.16 -8.74 -0.47
N TRP A 49 5.77 -8.07 0.50
CA TRP A 49 5.10 -7.12 1.37
C TRP A 49 5.42 -5.71 0.89
N VAL A 50 4.39 -4.90 0.71
CA VAL A 50 4.52 -3.49 0.32
C VAL A 50 3.68 -2.62 1.24
N GLU A 51 4.21 -1.46 1.59
CA GLU A 51 3.51 -0.44 2.35
C GLU A 51 2.98 0.64 1.41
N GLY A 52 1.81 1.17 1.72
CA GLY A 52 1.30 2.35 1.02
C GLY A 52 -0.02 2.83 1.59
N GLN A 53 -0.55 3.89 1.01
CA GLN A 53 -1.83 4.48 1.35
C GLN A 53 -2.90 4.04 0.35
N LEU A 54 -4.04 3.59 0.83
CA LEU A 54 -5.19 3.32 -0.04
C LEU A 54 -5.84 4.65 -0.43
N VAL A 55 -5.87 4.98 -1.72
CA VAL A 55 -6.43 6.25 -2.21
C VAL A 55 -7.83 6.08 -2.77
N GLN A 56 -8.13 4.88 -3.26
CA GLN A 56 -9.43 4.56 -3.82
C GLN A 56 -9.76 3.11 -3.53
N ILE A 57 -10.95 2.87 -2.99
CA ILE A 57 -11.48 1.53 -2.74
C ILE A 57 -12.79 1.34 -3.52
N ASN A 58 -12.75 0.52 -4.57
CA ASN A 58 -13.94 0.13 -5.33
C ASN A 58 -14.36 -1.30 -4.97
N ARG A 59 -15.33 -1.38 -4.06
CA ARG A 59 -15.97 -2.63 -3.65
C ARG A 59 -17.44 -2.59 -4.07
N ARG A 60 -17.82 -3.45 -5.01
CA ARG A 60 -19.23 -3.63 -5.38
C ARG A 60 -19.87 -4.74 -4.53
N PRO A 61 -21.05 -4.52 -3.93
CA PRO A 61 -21.80 -5.58 -3.27
C PRO A 61 -22.05 -6.75 -4.23
N GLY A 62 -21.72 -7.97 -3.83
CA GLY A 62 -21.86 -9.18 -4.66
C GLY A 62 -20.71 -9.44 -5.65
N ALA A 63 -19.74 -8.53 -5.80
CA ALA A 63 -18.56 -8.80 -6.62
C ALA A 63 -17.55 -9.69 -5.87
N GLY A 64 -17.00 -10.69 -6.57
CA GLY A 64 -15.99 -11.61 -6.01
C GLY A 64 -14.63 -10.97 -5.72
N MET A 65 -14.37 -9.78 -6.27
CA MET A 65 -13.12 -9.04 -6.10
C MET A 65 -13.38 -7.57 -5.75
N ALA A 66 -12.49 -7.00 -4.94
CA ALA A 66 -12.39 -5.57 -4.69
C ALA A 66 -11.15 -5.01 -5.41
N PHE A 67 -11.32 -3.84 -6.03
CA PHE A 67 -10.27 -3.13 -6.73
C PHE A 67 -9.87 -1.90 -5.91
N MET A 68 -8.58 -1.69 -5.75
CA MET A 68 -8.04 -0.61 -4.94
C MET A 68 -6.86 0.04 -5.65
N THR A 69 -6.52 1.26 -5.26
CA THR A 69 -5.29 1.94 -5.68
C THR A 69 -4.43 2.18 -4.46
N LEU A 70 -3.22 1.62 -4.47
CA LEU A 70 -2.20 1.85 -3.46
C LEU A 70 -1.26 2.95 -3.95
N ARG A 71 -1.07 3.99 -3.17
CA ARG A 71 -0.12 5.08 -3.43
C ARG A 71 1.03 5.02 -2.43
N ASP A 72 2.22 5.37 -2.88
CA ASP A 72 3.37 5.56 -1.99
C ASP A 72 3.16 6.79 -1.08
N VAL A 73 3.82 6.79 0.07
CA VAL A 73 3.69 7.87 1.08
C VAL A 73 4.61 9.05 0.76
N ASP A 74 5.78 8.77 0.16
CA ASP A 74 6.86 9.73 -0.04
C ASP A 74 7.03 10.10 -1.52
N ALA A 75 6.59 9.24 -2.44
CA ALA A 75 6.67 9.44 -3.88
C ALA A 75 5.29 9.53 -4.56
N ASP A 76 5.20 10.26 -5.68
CA ASP A 76 4.00 10.29 -6.52
C ASP A 76 3.91 9.02 -7.40
N MET A 77 3.82 7.88 -6.75
CA MET A 77 3.74 6.56 -7.37
C MET A 77 2.48 5.85 -6.92
N SER A 78 1.79 5.20 -7.84
CA SER A 78 0.62 4.39 -7.51
C SER A 78 0.58 3.09 -8.32
N ILE A 79 -0.02 2.07 -7.72
CA ILE A 79 -0.22 0.78 -8.35
C ILE A 79 -1.62 0.26 -8.04
N SER A 80 -2.26 -0.35 -9.05
CA SER A 80 -3.56 -0.99 -8.84
C SER A 80 -3.39 -2.28 -8.05
N LEU A 81 -4.29 -2.48 -7.09
CA LEU A 81 -4.34 -3.61 -6.20
C LEU A 81 -5.70 -4.32 -6.36
N THR A 82 -5.70 -5.64 -6.34
CA THR A 82 -6.91 -6.46 -6.35
C THR A 82 -6.88 -7.44 -5.20
N ILE A 83 -8.00 -7.63 -4.52
CA ILE A 83 -8.15 -8.63 -3.44
C ILE A 83 -9.48 -9.37 -3.61
N LEU A 84 -9.53 -10.63 -3.21
CA LEU A 84 -10.79 -11.37 -3.14
C LEU A 84 -11.66 -10.81 -2.02
N ALA A 85 -12.95 -10.64 -2.28
CA ALA A 85 -13.88 -10.05 -1.31
C ALA A 85 -13.96 -10.87 0.00
N ARG A 86 -13.77 -12.19 -0.07
CA ARG A 86 -13.70 -13.09 1.09
C ARG A 86 -12.48 -12.83 1.97
N ASP A 87 -11.31 -12.65 1.38
CA ASP A 87 -10.04 -12.46 2.10
C ASP A 87 -10.03 -11.08 2.76
N LEU A 88 -10.60 -10.08 2.09
CA LEU A 88 -10.82 -8.75 2.65
C LEU A 88 -11.77 -8.78 3.86
N THR A 89 -12.87 -9.55 3.77
CA THR A 89 -13.84 -9.67 4.87
C THR A 89 -13.26 -10.46 6.05
N ALA A 90 -12.47 -11.50 5.78
CA ALA A 90 -11.79 -12.29 6.81
C ALA A 90 -10.75 -11.49 7.60
N SER A 91 -10.12 -10.48 6.99
CA SER A 91 -9.18 -9.58 7.66
C SER A 91 -9.84 -8.76 8.78
N GLN A 92 -11.17 -8.59 8.78
CA GLN A 92 -11.93 -7.73 9.72
C GLN A 92 -11.46 -6.26 9.75
N VAL A 93 -10.60 -5.86 8.81
CA VAL A 93 -10.06 -4.52 8.72
C VAL A 93 -11.07 -3.61 8.04
N GLN A 94 -11.48 -2.57 8.74
CA GLN A 94 -12.20 -1.45 8.11
C GLN A 94 -11.19 -0.61 7.33
N LEU A 95 -11.08 -0.87 6.02
CA LEU A 95 -10.28 -0.04 5.13
C LEU A 95 -11.06 1.22 4.78
N THR A 96 -10.55 2.37 5.22
CA THR A 96 -11.03 3.69 4.80
C THR A 96 -10.11 4.25 3.72
N ASP A 97 -10.66 5.09 2.84
CA ASP A 97 -9.82 5.90 1.95
C ASP A 97 -8.85 6.74 2.79
N GLY A 98 -7.59 6.80 2.35
CA GLY A 98 -6.48 7.42 3.06
C GLY A 98 -5.81 6.54 4.13
N ALA A 99 -6.24 5.29 4.35
CA ALA A 99 -5.60 4.41 5.33
C ALA A 99 -4.22 3.95 4.85
N ARG A 100 -3.23 4.00 5.75
CA ARG A 100 -1.91 3.39 5.55
C ARG A 100 -2.00 1.89 5.83
N VAL A 101 -1.49 1.08 4.91
CA VAL A 101 -1.62 -0.38 4.96
C VAL A 101 -0.32 -1.07 4.56
N VAL A 102 -0.09 -2.24 5.13
CA VAL A 102 0.88 -3.21 4.66
C VAL A 102 0.13 -4.32 3.93
N VAL A 103 0.55 -4.62 2.71
CA VAL A 103 -0.13 -5.54 1.80
C VAL A 103 0.80 -6.66 1.40
N HIS A 104 0.37 -7.90 1.63
CA HIS A 104 1.01 -9.08 1.07
C HIS A 104 0.40 -9.37 -0.30
N ALA A 105 1.18 -9.19 -1.36
CA ALA A 105 0.69 -9.33 -2.72
C ALA A 105 1.69 -10.01 -3.65
N LYS A 106 1.16 -10.59 -4.72
CA LYS A 106 1.96 -11.06 -5.86
C LYS A 106 1.76 -10.11 -7.05
N PRO A 107 2.83 -9.66 -7.71
CA PRO A 107 2.72 -8.94 -8.99
C PRO A 107 2.10 -9.82 -10.08
N VAL A 108 1.18 -9.24 -10.85
CA VAL A 108 0.50 -9.90 -11.97
C VAL A 108 0.46 -8.94 -13.15
N PHE A 109 0.92 -9.41 -14.31
CA PHE A 109 0.86 -8.66 -15.56
C PHE A 109 -0.35 -9.13 -16.39
N TRP A 110 -1.15 -8.18 -16.89
CA TRP A 110 -2.31 -8.45 -17.74
C TRP A 110 -1.99 -8.17 -19.23
N PRO A 111 -1.71 -9.20 -20.06
CA PRO A 111 -1.21 -9.02 -21.42
C PRO A 111 -2.14 -8.24 -22.35
N LYS A 112 -3.46 -8.34 -22.15
CA LYS A 112 -4.45 -7.66 -22.99
C LYS A 112 -4.45 -6.14 -22.82
N ARG A 113 -4.11 -5.66 -21.62
CA ARG A 113 -4.09 -4.22 -21.28
C ARG A 113 -2.69 -3.65 -21.08
N GLY A 114 -1.67 -4.50 -21.06
CA GLY A 114 -0.29 -4.10 -20.75
C GLY A 114 -0.13 -3.56 -19.32
N THR A 115 -1.04 -3.90 -18.41
CA THR A 115 -1.09 -3.31 -17.07
C THR A 115 -0.47 -4.26 -16.04
N LEU A 116 0.44 -3.73 -15.22
CA LEU A 116 0.93 -4.40 -14.02
C LEU A 116 0.01 -4.07 -12.84
N GLN A 117 -0.40 -5.09 -12.10
CA GLN A 117 -1.22 -4.96 -10.91
C GLN A 117 -0.69 -5.86 -9.80
N LEU A 118 -1.07 -5.55 -8.57
CA LEU A 118 -0.82 -6.40 -7.42
C LEU A 118 -2.08 -7.23 -7.12
N GLN A 119 -1.90 -8.53 -6.92
CA GLN A 119 -2.94 -9.40 -6.37
C GLN A 119 -2.65 -9.64 -4.88
N ALA A 120 -3.41 -8.96 -4.03
CA ALA A 120 -3.32 -9.08 -2.58
C ALA A 120 -3.89 -10.42 -2.11
N ARG A 121 -3.22 -11.00 -1.11
CA ARG A 121 -3.76 -12.10 -0.30
C ARG A 121 -4.11 -11.64 1.11
N GLU A 122 -3.39 -10.65 1.62
CA GLU A 122 -3.56 -10.14 2.97
C GLU A 122 -3.31 -8.63 3.00
N ILE A 123 -4.14 -7.90 3.74
CA ILE A 123 -4.00 -6.45 3.95
C ILE A 123 -4.13 -6.20 5.44
N ARG A 124 -3.15 -5.47 6.00
CA ARG A 124 -3.08 -5.09 7.40
C ARG A 124 -2.99 -3.57 7.52
N PRO A 125 -3.78 -2.91 8.38
CA PRO A 125 -3.68 -1.48 8.59
C PRO A 125 -2.41 -1.17 9.40
N VAL A 126 -1.63 -0.21 8.93
CA VAL A 126 -0.53 0.40 9.69
C VAL A 126 -1.18 1.43 10.60
N GLY A 127 -1.53 1.06 11.84
CA GLY A 127 -2.25 2.02 12.68
C GLY A 127 -2.67 1.65 14.10
N LEU A 128 -2.50 0.40 14.57
CA LEU A 128 -2.82 0.09 15.98
C LEU A 128 -1.67 -0.62 16.69
N GLY A 129 -1.06 -1.65 16.09
CA GLY A 129 -0.01 -2.44 16.73
C GLY A 129 1.27 -1.66 17.03
N ASP A 130 1.84 -0.99 16.04
CA ASP A 130 3.13 -0.29 16.18
C ASP A 130 3.03 0.95 17.07
N LEU A 131 1.92 1.69 16.96
CA LEU A 131 1.66 2.82 17.83
C LEU A 131 1.48 2.37 19.28
N LEU A 132 0.69 1.32 19.53
CA LEU A 132 0.51 0.76 20.87
C LEU A 132 1.81 0.19 21.42
N ALA A 133 2.60 -0.52 20.61
CA ALA A 133 3.90 -1.04 21.02
C ALA A 133 4.87 0.10 21.38
N ARG A 134 4.87 1.19 20.61
CA ARG A 134 5.70 2.36 20.89
C ARG A 134 5.24 3.14 22.12
N ILE A 135 3.93 3.25 22.34
CA ILE A 135 3.35 3.81 23.57
C ILE A 135 3.72 2.94 24.77
N GLU A 136 3.60 1.62 24.65
CA GLU A 136 3.90 0.70 25.76
C GLU A 136 5.39 0.69 26.10
N GLN A 137 6.27 0.74 25.09
CA GLN A 137 7.70 0.91 25.29
C GLN A 137 8.02 2.26 25.97
N LEU A 138 7.39 3.35 25.53
CA LEU A 138 7.58 4.66 26.13
C LEU A 138 7.09 4.69 27.58
N LYS A 139 5.93 4.09 27.86
CA LYS A 139 5.40 3.95 29.23
C LYS A 139 6.36 3.18 30.13
N LYS A 140 6.98 2.10 29.64
CA LYS A 140 7.99 1.35 30.40
C LYS A 140 9.24 2.19 30.69
N VAL A 141 9.72 2.97 29.72
CA VAL A 141 10.86 3.88 29.92
C VAL A 141 10.53 4.95 30.95
N LEU A 142 9.41 5.66 30.79
CA LEU A 142 8.99 6.70 31.72
C LEU A 142 8.67 6.15 33.13
N ALA A 143 8.18 4.91 33.22
CA ALA A 143 8.01 4.20 34.48
C ALA A 143 9.34 3.84 35.15
N ALA A 144 10.33 3.38 34.36
CA ALA A 144 11.68 3.08 34.84
C ALA A 144 12.41 4.35 35.32
N GLU A 145 12.16 5.50 34.69
CA GLU A 145 12.61 6.82 35.15
C GLU A 145 11.86 7.32 36.40
N GLY A 146 10.88 6.56 36.89
CA GLY A 146 10.11 6.88 38.09
C GLY A 146 9.20 8.09 37.91
N LEU A 147 8.87 8.49 36.68
CA LEU A 147 7.98 9.64 36.42
C LEU A 147 6.53 9.38 36.85
N PHE A 148 6.17 8.11 37.03
CA PHE A 148 4.86 7.70 37.56
C PHE A 148 4.88 7.30 39.05
N ALA A 149 6.03 7.43 39.73
CA ALA A 149 6.17 7.02 41.12
C ALA A 149 5.23 7.83 42.03
N PRO A 150 4.39 7.18 42.86
CA PRO A 150 3.46 7.88 43.74
C PRO A 150 4.20 8.77 44.76
N GLU A 151 5.43 8.42 45.16
CA GLU A 151 6.23 9.24 46.06
C GLU A 151 6.66 10.59 45.45
N ARG A 152 6.66 10.73 44.11
CA ARG A 152 6.98 11.98 43.41
C ARG A 152 5.76 12.84 43.11
N ARG A 153 4.55 12.39 43.47
CA ARG A 153 3.33 13.18 43.26
C ARG A 153 3.31 14.37 44.22
N VAL A 154 3.36 15.57 43.65
CA VAL A 154 3.16 16.81 44.41
C VAL A 154 1.66 17.01 44.61
N PRO A 155 1.17 17.20 45.85
CA PRO A 155 -0.23 17.51 46.10
C PRO A 155 -0.63 18.80 45.39
N LEU A 156 -1.76 18.77 44.70
CA LEU A 156 -2.26 19.92 43.95
C LEU A 156 -2.63 21.05 44.93
N PRO A 157 -2.24 22.30 44.65
CA PRO A 157 -2.67 23.44 45.45
C PRO A 157 -4.19 23.60 45.34
N PHE A 158 -4.81 24.03 46.44
CA PHE A 158 -6.26 24.29 46.49
C PHE A 158 -6.74 25.24 45.38
N LEU A 159 -5.93 26.24 45.05
CA LEU A 159 -6.20 27.18 43.96
C LEU A 159 -4.96 27.32 43.04
N PRO A 160 -4.91 26.64 41.89
CA PRO A 160 -3.81 26.78 40.95
C PRO A 160 -3.81 28.16 40.30
N ARG A 161 -2.69 28.88 40.40
CA ARG A 161 -2.52 30.22 39.77
C ARG A 161 -2.14 30.14 38.30
N THR A 162 -1.64 29.00 37.85
CA THR A 162 -1.17 28.78 36.49
C THR A 162 -1.44 27.33 36.10
N VAL A 163 -2.05 27.13 34.94
CA VAL A 163 -2.34 25.80 34.39
C VAL A 163 -1.56 25.66 33.08
N GLY A 164 -0.69 24.66 33.02
CA GLY A 164 0.00 24.29 31.78
C GLY A 164 -0.87 23.36 30.95
N LEU A 165 -1.12 23.70 29.69
CA LEU A 165 -1.86 22.88 28.73
C LEU A 165 -0.90 22.26 27.73
N VAL A 166 -0.91 20.93 27.61
CA VAL A 166 -0.16 20.20 26.58
C VAL A 166 -1.17 19.57 25.63
N CYS A 167 -1.22 20.08 24.40
CA CYS A 167 -2.12 19.62 23.35
C CYS A 167 -1.39 19.56 21.99
N GLY A 168 -1.94 18.80 21.05
CA GLY A 168 -1.40 18.74 19.69
C GLY A 168 -1.53 20.09 18.98
N ARG A 169 -0.62 20.38 18.04
CA ARG A 169 -0.63 21.62 17.26
C ARG A 169 -1.97 21.77 16.53
N GLU A 170 -2.65 22.90 16.74
CA GLU A 170 -3.98 23.22 16.16
C GLU A 170 -5.13 22.29 16.59
N SER A 171 -5.02 21.64 17.76
CA SER A 171 -6.09 20.77 18.23
C SER A 171 -7.33 21.56 18.68
N LYS A 172 -8.53 21.07 18.33
CA LYS A 172 -9.80 21.61 18.86
C LYS A 172 -9.87 21.56 20.39
N ALA A 173 -9.14 20.62 21.02
CA ALA A 173 -9.04 20.49 22.47
C ALA A 173 -8.41 21.74 23.12
N GLU A 174 -7.46 22.40 22.45
CA GLU A 174 -6.89 23.67 22.93
C GLU A 174 -7.97 24.74 23.04
N HIS A 175 -8.73 24.90 21.95
CA HIS A 175 -9.78 25.90 21.86
C HIS A 175 -10.84 25.68 22.93
N ASP A 176 -11.30 24.44 23.10
CA ASP A 176 -12.33 24.11 24.10
C ASP A 176 -11.86 24.38 25.53
N VAL A 177 -10.62 24.04 25.87
CA VAL A 177 -10.08 24.28 27.22
C VAL A 177 -9.92 25.77 27.47
N VAL A 178 -9.40 26.54 26.51
CA VAL A 178 -9.21 27.99 26.65
C VAL A 178 -10.55 28.73 26.75
N VAL A 179 -11.53 28.37 25.92
CA VAL A 179 -12.87 28.97 25.94
C VAL A 179 -13.58 28.66 27.25
N ASN A 180 -13.59 27.39 27.69
CA ASN A 180 -14.22 27.02 28.96
C ASN A 180 -13.52 27.65 30.17
N ALA A 181 -12.19 27.73 30.16
CA ALA A 181 -11.43 28.39 31.21
C ALA A 181 -11.82 29.87 31.30
N ARG A 182 -11.83 30.61 30.18
CA ARG A 182 -12.22 32.04 30.17
C ARG A 182 -13.68 32.28 30.54
N ALA A 183 -14.58 31.36 30.18
CA ALA A 183 -16.00 31.50 30.47
C ALA A 183 -16.36 31.22 31.94
N ARG A 184 -15.55 30.41 32.64
CA ARG A 184 -15.82 29.96 34.02
C ARG A 184 -14.91 30.60 35.07
N TRP A 185 -13.81 31.22 34.64
CA TRP A 185 -12.92 31.97 35.52
C TRP A 185 -13.48 33.39 35.71
N PRO A 186 -13.73 33.83 36.96
CA PRO A 186 -14.18 35.20 37.24
C PRO A 186 -13.10 36.25 36.94
#